data_AF-A0AAU9CB72-F1
#
_entry.id   AF-A0AAU9CB72-F1
#
_cell.length_a   1.000
_cell.length_b   1.000
_cell.length_c   1.000
_cell.angle_alpha   90.00
_cell.angle_beta   90.00
_cell.angle_gamma   90.00
#
_symmetry.space_group_name_H-M   'P 1'
#
loop_
_entity.id
_entity.type
_entity.pdbx_description
1 polymer ?
#
loop_
_entity_poly.entity_id
_entity_poly.type
_entity_poly.pdbx_seq_one_letter_code
_entity_poly.pdbx_strand_id
1 'polypeptide(L)'
;MSVLLTASLAAFTVVAVLGVLIAADLLRGRSVERQFILTHAGIAVLGALLAIGAALQGDKRVYVNIALVVVIVILGVMAGHKRYETGQVQKGLILAHAALAVICYLILAANTFGIALG
;
A
#
# COMPACT_ATOMS: atom_id res chain seq x y z
N MET A 1 -13.76 10.39 14.98
CA MET A 1 -13.01 9.57 14.01
C MET A 1 -13.31 10.10 12.62
N SER A 2 -12.30 10.45 11.81
CA SER A 2 -12.53 11.02 10.48
C SER A 2 -13.12 9.96 9.54
N VAL A 3 -14.21 10.28 8.84
CA VAL A 3 -14.81 9.38 7.83
C VAL A 3 -13.79 9.03 6.75
N LEU A 4 -12.94 9.99 6.36
CA LEU A 4 -11.89 9.79 5.37
C LEU A 4 -10.79 8.83 5.85
N LEU A 5 -10.43 8.90 7.14
CA LEU A 5 -9.48 7.95 7.73
C LEU A 5 -10.02 6.52 7.70
N THR A 6 -11.25 6.34 8.17
CA THR A 6 -11.91 5.02 8.17
C THR A 6 -12.04 4.47 6.76
N ALA A 7 -12.43 5.30 5.79
CA ALA A 7 -12.52 4.92 4.38
C ALA A 7 -11.15 4.59 3.79
N SER A 8 -10.11 5.37 4.12
CA SER A 8 -8.73 5.10 3.71
C SER A 8 -8.23 3.76 4.26
N LEU A 9 -8.48 3.49 5.55
CA LEU A 9 -8.13 2.22 6.19
C LEU A 9 -8.86 1.04 5.53
N ALA A 10 -10.16 1.18 5.24
CA ALA A 10 -10.92 0.16 4.53
C ALA A 10 -10.34 -0.13 3.14
N ALA A 11 -10.03 0.92 2.36
CA ALA A 11 -9.41 0.77 1.04
C ALA A 11 -8.04 0.07 1.14
N PHE A 12 -7.17 0.51 2.07
CA PHE A 12 -5.86 -0.11 2.26
C PHE A 12 -5.93 -1.54 2.83
N THR A 13 -7.03 -1.91 3.51
CA THR A 13 -7.27 -3.30 3.92
C THR A 13 -7.47 -4.19 2.70
N VAL A 14 -8.28 -3.74 1.73
CA VAL A 14 -8.46 -4.45 0.45
C VAL A 14 -7.14 -4.52 -0.32
N VAL A 15 -6.38 -3.42 -0.37
CA VAL A 15 -5.05 -3.37 -1.00
C VAL A 15 -4.09 -4.36 -0.36
N ALA A 16 -4.09 -4.47 0.97
CA ALA A 16 -3.24 -5.41 1.70
C ALA A 16 -3.58 -6.86 1.35
N VAL A 17 -4.88 -7.22 1.32
CA VAL A 17 -5.33 -8.56 0.91
C VAL A 17 -4.88 -8.87 -0.53
N LEU A 18 -5.16 -7.97 -1.47
CA LEU A 18 -4.72 -8.13 -2.87
C LEU A 18 -3.20 -8.22 -2.98
N GLY A 19 -2.48 -7.38 -2.23
CA GLY A 19 -1.02 -7.34 -2.21
C GLY A 19 -0.40 -8.64 -1.70
N VAL A 20 -0.98 -9.24 -0.66
CA VAL A 20 -0.56 -10.57 -0.15
C VAL A 20 -0.77 -11.64 -1.19
N LEU A 21 -1.92 -11.65 -1.88
CA LEU A 21 -2.21 -12.62 -2.93
C LEU A 21 -1.22 -12.47 -4.11
N ILE A 22 -0.99 -11.24 -4.58
CA ILE A 22 0.00 -10.93 -5.63
C ILE A 22 1.39 -11.39 -5.20
N ALA A 23 1.82 -11.00 -4.00
CA ALA A 23 3.14 -11.33 -3.49
C ALA A 23 3.33 -12.84 -3.35
N ALA A 24 2.32 -13.56 -2.85
CA ALA A 24 2.38 -15.02 -2.69
C ALA A 24 2.57 -15.73 -4.04
N ASP A 25 1.82 -15.33 -5.07
CA ASP A 25 1.97 -15.92 -6.41
C ASP A 25 3.32 -15.57 -7.03
N LEU A 26 3.76 -14.30 -6.96
CA LEU A 26 5.06 -13.88 -7.47
C LEU A 26 6.23 -14.59 -6.77
N LEU A 27 6.17 -14.75 -5.43
CA LEU A 27 7.20 -15.44 -4.66
C LEU A 27 7.27 -16.93 -4.97
N ARG A 28 6.15 -17.54 -5.39
CA ARG A 28 6.05 -18.92 -5.90
C ARG A 28 6.42 -19.04 -7.38
N GLY A 29 6.79 -17.94 -8.04
CA GLY A 29 7.14 -17.93 -9.47
C GLY A 29 5.95 -18.03 -10.42
N ARG A 30 4.72 -17.83 -9.94
CA ARG A 30 3.51 -17.84 -10.77
C ARG A 30 3.31 -16.48 -11.43
N SER A 31 2.68 -16.50 -12.62
CA SER A 31 2.21 -15.26 -13.25
C SER A 31 0.97 -14.74 -12.54
N VAL A 32 0.87 -13.43 -12.44
CA VAL A 32 -0.31 -12.73 -11.92
C VAL A 32 -0.97 -12.00 -13.08
N GLU A 33 -2.29 -12.09 -13.18
CA GLU A 33 -3.06 -11.40 -14.20
C GLU A 33 -2.92 -9.87 -14.06
N ARG A 34 -2.76 -9.19 -15.20
CA ARG A 34 -2.57 -7.75 -15.24
C ARG A 34 -3.73 -7.00 -14.58
N GLN A 35 -4.97 -7.47 -14.76
CA GLN A 35 -6.14 -6.86 -14.15
C GLN A 35 -6.02 -6.82 -12.63
N PHE A 36 -5.54 -7.90 -12.01
CA PHE A 36 -5.37 -7.99 -10.56
C PHE A 36 -4.34 -6.98 -10.02
N ILE A 37 -3.22 -6.80 -10.74
CA ILE A 37 -2.21 -5.77 -10.44
C ILE A 37 -2.79 -4.37 -10.57
N LEU A 38 -3.55 -4.11 -11.64
CA LEU A 38 -4.18 -2.81 -11.88
C LEU A 38 -5.25 -2.49 -10.84
N THR A 39 -6.05 -3.48 -10.40
CA THR A 39 -7.02 -3.32 -9.32
C THR A 39 -6.32 -2.99 -8.00
N HIS A 40 -5.24 -3.69 -7.66
CA HIS A 40 -4.44 -3.39 -6.48
C HIS A 40 -3.91 -1.94 -6.51
N ALA A 41 -3.31 -1.52 -7.62
CA ALA A 41 -2.80 -0.16 -7.78
C ALA A 41 -3.91 0.89 -7.73
N GLY A 42 -5.05 0.65 -8.38
CA GLY A 42 -6.18 1.58 -8.41
C GLY A 42 -6.79 1.81 -7.03
N ILE A 43 -6.99 0.74 -6.25
CA ILE A 43 -7.52 0.86 -4.88
C ILE A 43 -6.47 1.51 -3.97
N ALA A 44 -5.17 1.27 -4.18
CA ALA A 44 -4.10 1.93 -3.43
C ALA A 44 -4.10 3.45 -3.68
N VAL A 45 -4.32 3.90 -4.92
CA VAL A 45 -4.49 5.31 -5.26
C VAL A 45 -5.72 5.89 -4.55
N LEU A 46 -6.86 5.19 -4.57
CA LEU A 46 -8.05 5.63 -3.84
C LEU A 46 -7.78 5.79 -2.34
N GLY A 47 -7.16 4.80 -1.70
CA GLY A 47 -6.79 4.86 -0.28
C GLY A 47 -5.88 6.04 0.04
N ALA A 48 -4.90 6.32 -0.83
CA ALA A 48 -3.98 7.45 -0.71
C ALA A 48 -4.71 8.80 -0.84
N LEU A 49 -5.61 8.94 -1.81
CA LEU A 49 -6.41 10.15 -1.99
C LEU A 49 -7.30 10.44 -0.77
N LEU A 50 -7.87 9.40 -0.16
CA LEU A 50 -8.66 9.53 1.07
C LEU A 50 -7.80 9.99 2.25
N ALA A 51 -6.58 9.45 2.41
CA ALA A 51 -5.64 9.89 3.44
C ALA A 51 -5.21 11.35 3.23
N ILE A 52 -4.93 11.76 1.98
CA ILE A 52 -4.62 13.15 1.62
C ILE A 52 -5.83 14.05 1.92
N GLY A 53 -7.05 13.61 1.63
CA GLY A 53 -8.26 14.35 2.00
C GLY A 53 -8.38 14.58 3.50
N ALA A 54 -8.04 13.58 4.33
CA ALA A 54 -8.01 13.73 5.78
C ALA A 54 -6.95 14.75 6.24
N ALA A 55 -5.77 14.73 5.62
CA ALA A 55 -4.73 15.73 5.84
C ALA A 55 -5.18 17.16 5.50
N LEU A 56 -5.86 17.33 4.37
CA LEU A 56 -6.41 18.63 3.94
C LEU A 56 -7.51 19.15 4.89
N GLN A 57 -8.18 18.26 5.63
CA GLN A 57 -9.11 18.61 6.71
C GLN A 57 -8.42 18.88 8.06
N GLY A 58 -7.08 18.85 8.11
CA GLY A 58 -6.28 19.19 9.29
C GLY A 58 -5.80 18.00 10.12
N ASP A 59 -6.05 16.75 9.71
CA ASP A 59 -5.54 15.59 10.44
C ASP A 59 -4.05 15.36 10.12
N LYS A 60 -3.16 15.88 10.97
CA LYS A 60 -1.71 15.79 10.78
C LYS A 60 -1.14 14.38 11.01
N ARG A 61 -1.90 13.47 11.64
CA ARG A 61 -1.41 12.14 12.02
C ARG A 61 -1.09 11.26 10.80
N VAL A 62 -1.71 11.54 9.65
CA VAL A 62 -1.52 10.77 8.40
C VAL A 62 -0.29 11.16 7.59
N TYR A 63 0.46 12.20 7.98
CA TYR A 63 1.59 12.68 7.16
C TYR A 63 2.67 11.60 7.00
N VAL A 64 2.91 10.80 8.05
CA VAL A 64 3.81 9.64 7.99
C VAL A 64 3.28 8.60 6.99
N ASN A 65 1.98 8.32 6.99
CA ASN A 65 1.37 7.39 6.04
C ASN A 65 1.52 7.88 4.59
N ILE A 66 1.30 9.18 4.34
CA ILE A 66 1.45 9.77 3.00
C ILE A 66 2.90 9.62 2.52
N ALA A 67 3.88 9.93 3.37
CA ALA A 67 5.30 9.77 3.02
C ALA A 67 5.65 8.30 2.74
N LEU A 68 5.19 7.37 3.56
CA LEU A 68 5.41 5.93 3.36
C LEU A 68 4.77 5.43 2.05
N VAL A 69 3.54 5.86 1.74
CA VAL A 69 2.86 5.48 0.50
C VAL A 69 3.67 5.87 -0.73
N VAL A 70 4.29 7.05 -0.75
CA VAL A 70 5.17 7.47 -1.85
C VAL A 70 6.33 6.48 -2.03
N VAL A 71 7.00 6.11 -0.95
CA VAL A 71 8.11 5.14 -0.99
C VAL A 71 7.63 3.76 -1.45
N ILE A 72 6.49 3.30 -0.93
CA ILE A 72 5.88 2.01 -1.28
C ILE A 72 5.53 1.97 -2.78
N VAL A 73 4.95 3.04 -3.32
CA VAL A 73 4.63 3.16 -4.75
C VAL A 73 5.89 3.10 -5.60
N ILE A 74 6.96 3.82 -5.22
CA ILE A 74 8.24 3.76 -5.93
C ILE A 74 8.78 2.33 -5.96
N LEU A 75 8.78 1.62 -4.82
CA LEU A 75 9.24 0.23 -4.76
C LEU A 75 8.38 -0.71 -5.63
N GLY A 76 7.06 -0.53 -5.64
CA GLY A 76 6.14 -1.31 -6.46
C GLY A 76 6.38 -1.10 -7.95
N VAL A 77 6.55 0.15 -8.37
CA VAL A 77 6.88 0.52 -9.76
C VAL A 77 8.25 -0.04 -10.15
N MET A 78 9.28 0.11 -9.31
CA MET A 78 10.61 -0.45 -9.56
C MET A 78 10.57 -1.97 -9.70
N ALA A 79 9.82 -2.68 -8.85
CA ALA A 79 9.67 -4.13 -8.95
C ALA A 79 8.98 -4.54 -10.25
N GLY A 80 7.90 -3.84 -10.63
CA GLY A 80 7.18 -4.07 -11.88
C GLY A 80 8.05 -3.80 -13.11
N HIS A 81 8.78 -2.69 -13.12
CA HIS A 81 9.66 -2.31 -14.21
C HIS A 81 10.83 -3.29 -14.38
N LYS A 82 11.55 -3.63 -13.30
CA LYS A 82 12.62 -4.63 -13.37
C LYS A 82 12.12 -5.98 -13.85
N ARG A 83 10.92 -6.41 -13.44
CA ARG A 83 10.32 -7.66 -13.94
C ARG A 83 9.99 -7.57 -15.43
N TYR A 84 9.50 -6.42 -15.91
CA TYR A 84 9.25 -6.18 -17.33
C TYR A 84 10.55 -6.26 -18.15
N GLU A 85 11.64 -5.67 -17.65
CA GLU A 85 12.94 -5.68 -18.35
C GLU A 85 13.65 -7.04 -18.31
N THR A 86 13.66 -7.70 -17.15
CA THR A 86 14.49 -8.89 -16.92
C THR A 86 13.72 -10.21 -17.03
N GLY A 87 12.39 -10.17 -17.03
CA GLY A 87 11.53 -11.34 -16.85
C GLY A 87 11.56 -11.94 -15.44
N GLN A 88 12.43 -11.46 -14.55
CA GLN A 88 12.68 -12.03 -13.23
C GLN A 88 11.94 -11.29 -12.12
N VAL A 89 11.43 -12.06 -11.15
CA VAL A 89 10.80 -11.53 -9.95
C VAL A 89 11.88 -11.07 -8.96
N GLN A 90 11.91 -9.77 -8.68
CA GLN A 90 12.82 -9.15 -7.72
C GLN A 90 12.33 -9.34 -6.28
N LYS A 91 12.55 -10.53 -5.70
CA LYS A 91 12.00 -10.92 -4.39
C LYS A 91 12.32 -9.91 -3.28
N GLY A 92 13.54 -9.36 -3.26
CA GLY A 92 13.95 -8.34 -2.29
C GLY A 92 13.09 -7.07 -2.35
N LEU A 93 12.78 -6.58 -3.56
CA LEU A 93 11.91 -5.40 -3.74
C LEU A 93 10.47 -5.69 -3.29
N ILE A 94 9.94 -6.87 -3.61
CA ILE A 94 8.59 -7.29 -3.18
C ILE A 94 8.51 -7.37 -1.66
N LEU A 95 9.49 -7.99 -1.01
CA LEU A 95 9.53 -8.10 0.44
C LEU A 95 9.66 -6.73 1.12
N ALA A 96 10.53 -5.85 0.61
CA ALA A 96 10.67 -4.49 1.12
C ALA A 96 9.37 -3.67 0.97
N HIS A 97 8.74 -3.75 -0.20
CA HIS A 97 7.44 -3.12 -0.46
C HIS A 97 6.37 -3.64 0.50
N ALA A 98 6.25 -4.96 0.66
CA ALA A 98 5.26 -5.57 1.54
C ALA A 98 5.49 -5.21 3.01
N ALA A 99 6.74 -5.23 3.49
CA ALA A 99 7.07 -4.86 4.87
C ALA A 99 6.71 -3.40 5.17
N LEU A 100 7.08 -2.47 4.28
CA LEU A 100 6.71 -1.06 4.42
C LEU A 100 5.19 -0.85 4.34
N ALA A 101 4.49 -1.59 3.47
CA ALA A 101 3.03 -1.54 3.37
C ALA A 101 2.35 -2.01 4.67
N VAL A 102 2.85 -3.07 5.31
CA VAL A 102 2.35 -3.53 6.61
C VAL A 102 2.57 -2.48 7.68
N ILE A 103 3.77 -1.88 7.77
CA ILE A 103 4.06 -0.81 8.74
C ILE A 103 3.12 0.39 8.51
N CYS A 104 2.98 0.83 7.26
CA CYS A 104 2.08 1.92 6.89
C CYS A 104 0.63 1.60 7.26
N TYR A 105 0.16 0.38 7.01
CA TYR A 105 -1.17 -0.06 7.37
C TYR A 105 -1.40 -0.04 8.89
N LEU A 106 -0.45 -0.56 9.67
CA LEU A 106 -0.54 -0.58 11.14
C LEU A 106 -0.56 0.83 11.74
N ILE A 107 0.26 1.74 11.23
CA ILE A 107 0.23 3.16 11.64
C ILE A 107 -1.12 3.79 11.30
N LEU A 108 -1.65 3.54 10.09
CA LEU A 108 -2.96 4.06 9.69
C LEU A 108 -4.08 3.52 10.58
N ALA A 109 -4.05 2.23 10.91
CA ALA A 109 -5.00 1.61 11.81
C ALA A 109 -4.91 2.23 13.22
N ALA A 110 -3.71 2.38 13.77
CA ALA A 110 -3.49 3.03 15.07
C ALA A 110 -4.06 4.46 15.09
N ASN A 111 -3.74 5.26 14.06
CA ASN A 111 -4.27 6.61 13.89
C ASN A 111 -5.80 6.65 13.80
N THR A 112 -6.40 5.68 13.09
CA THR A 112 -7.85 5.57 12.92
C THR A 112 -8.54 5.26 14.23
N PHE A 113 -8.04 4.30 15.00
CA PHE A 113 -8.61 3.89 16.29
C PHE A 113 -8.18 4.78 17.47
N GLY A 114 -7.33 5.79 17.24
CA GLY A 114 -6.85 6.68 18.29
C GLY A 114 -5.85 6.04 19.25
N ILE A 115 -5.15 4.99 18.82
CA ILE A 115 -4.08 4.36 19.57
C ILE A 115 -2.82 5.19 19.36
N ALA A 116 -2.37 5.89 20.40
CA ALA A 116 -1.11 6.62 20.37
C ALA A 116 0.06 5.62 20.32
N LEU A 117 0.76 5.56 19.19
CA LEU A 117 2.13 5.05 19.12
C LEU A 117 2.99 6.23 19.56
N GLY A 118 3.59 6.12 20.75
CA GLY A 118 4.18 7.22 21.53
C GLY A 118 5.17 8.12 20.79
#